data_AF-A0A7J4NMC5-F1
#
_entry.id   AF-A0A7J4NMC5-F1
#
_cell.length_a   1.000
_cell.length_b   1.000
_cell.length_c   1.000
_cell.angle_alpha   90.00
_cell.angle_beta   90.00
_cell.angle_gamma   90.00
#
_symmetry.space_group_name_H-M   'P 1'
#
loop_
_entity.id
_entity.type
_entity.pdbx_description
1 polymer ?
#
loop_
_entity_poly.entity_id
_entity_poly.type
_entity_poly.pdbx_seq_one_letter_code
_entity_poly.pdbx_strand_id
1 'polypeptide(L)'
;MDSQQREFLVIRCTECERHFGSLSSLTNFTCPGCGKVGEHPIVDRAQDDADLSRRVALANVPPELRANLDKQLIGRDNFEDYENEQPPPRYLLKILSNLIDEEGIIELEKVDAELFRLAINTPNAQDLIDMAESQGLLMRHSLGGWLWLG
;
A
#
# COMPACT_ATOMS: atom_id res chain seq x y z
N MET A 1 30.17 -5.01 -31.80
CA MET A 1 29.23 -4.13 -31.05
C MET A 1 28.90 -4.90 -29.80
N ASP A 2 29.59 -4.61 -28.70
CA ASP A 2 29.48 -5.36 -27.45
C ASP A 2 28.12 -5.10 -26.80
N SER A 3 27.26 -6.10 -26.84
CA SER A 3 26.05 -6.18 -26.02
C SER A 3 26.49 -6.35 -24.57
N GLN A 4 26.76 -5.24 -23.85
CA GLN A 4 26.97 -5.30 -22.40
C GLN A 4 25.70 -5.84 -21.74
N GLN A 5 25.75 -7.12 -21.38
CA GLN A 5 24.71 -7.79 -20.62
C GLN A 5 24.63 -7.14 -19.24
N ARG A 6 23.49 -6.50 -18.95
CA ARG A 6 23.24 -5.90 -17.64
C ARG A 6 22.92 -7.04 -16.67
N GLU A 7 23.70 -7.15 -15.60
CA GLU A 7 23.47 -8.12 -14.53
C GLU A 7 22.79 -7.42 -13.33
N PHE A 8 21.90 -8.14 -12.65
CA PHE A 8 21.34 -7.71 -11.37
C PHE A 8 22.30 -8.11 -10.24
N LEU A 9 22.98 -7.12 -9.65
CA LEU A 9 24.06 -7.32 -8.68
C LEU A 9 23.62 -6.92 -7.27
N VAL A 10 23.89 -7.77 -6.29
CA VAL A 10 23.78 -7.44 -4.86
C VAL A 10 25.17 -7.06 -4.36
N ILE A 11 25.30 -5.86 -3.82
CA ILE A 11 26.58 -5.25 -3.47
C ILE A 11 26.58 -4.90 -1.98
N ARG A 12 27.66 -5.21 -1.27
CA ARG A 12 27.84 -4.79 0.14
C ARG A 12 28.74 -3.56 0.19
N CYS A 13 28.25 -2.46 0.76
CA CYS A 13 29.08 -1.28 0.97
C CYS A 13 30.20 -1.58 1.97
N THR A 14 31.42 -1.19 1.65
CA THR A 14 32.59 -1.39 2.54
C THR A 14 32.64 -0.41 3.70
N GLU A 15 31.88 0.69 3.66
CA GLU A 15 31.89 1.74 4.69
C GLU A 15 30.75 1.55 5.71
N CYS A 16 29.51 1.41 5.24
CA CYS A 16 28.34 1.31 6.11
C CYS A 16 27.77 -0.11 6.22
N GLU A 17 28.40 -1.09 5.56
CA GLU A 17 28.04 -2.50 5.53
C GLU A 17 26.64 -2.85 5.01
N ARG A 18 25.85 -1.84 4.60
CA ARG A 18 24.54 -2.04 3.97
C ARG A 18 24.69 -2.66 2.59
N HIS A 19 23.74 -3.51 2.27
CA HIS A 19 23.58 -4.11 0.95
C HIS A 19 22.68 -3.26 0.08
N PHE A 20 22.96 -3.18 -1.21
CA PHE A 20 22.15 -2.48 -2.20
C PHE A 20 22.22 -3.18 -3.56
N GLY A 21 21.22 -2.94 -4.40
CA GLY A 21 21.13 -3.51 -5.74
C GLY A 21 21.65 -2.56 -6.82
N SER A 22 22.19 -3.11 -7.90
CA SER A 22 22.53 -2.36 -9.12
C SER A 22 22.26 -3.19 -10.37
N LEU A 23 21.74 -2.55 -11.42
CA LEU A 23 21.63 -3.14 -12.76
C LEU A 23 22.72 -2.54 -13.64
N SER A 24 23.92 -3.13 -13.59
CA SER A 24 25.10 -2.55 -14.22
C SER A 24 26.19 -3.59 -14.43
N SER A 25 27.00 -3.40 -15.46
CA SER A 25 28.26 -4.15 -15.68
C SER A 25 29.49 -3.39 -15.15
N LEU A 26 29.28 -2.25 -14.48
CA LEU A 26 30.34 -1.41 -13.92
C LEU A 26 30.87 -1.97 -12.59
N THR A 27 32.10 -1.60 -12.23
CA THR A 27 32.74 -2.00 -10.96
C THR A 27 32.70 -0.92 -9.88
N ASN A 28 32.38 0.32 -10.25
CA ASN A 28 32.24 1.46 -9.34
C ASN A 28 30.77 1.77 -9.08
N PHE A 29 30.41 1.87 -7.79
CA PHE A 29 29.05 2.12 -7.34
C PHE A 29 28.99 3.26 -6.34
N THR A 30 27.86 3.96 -6.32
CA THR A 30 27.54 4.92 -5.28
C THR A 30 26.59 4.25 -4.29
N CYS A 31 27.02 4.10 -3.04
CA CYS A 31 26.17 3.55 -1.99
C CYS A 31 24.99 4.51 -1.71
N PRO A 32 23.73 4.06 -1.84
CA PRO A 32 22.57 4.92 -1.57
C PRO A 32 22.38 5.22 -0.06
N GLY A 33 23.00 4.42 0.82
CA GLY A 33 22.88 4.60 2.26
C GLY A 33 23.83 5.65 2.83
N CYS A 34 25.10 5.67 2.41
CA CYS A 34 26.13 6.56 2.95
C CYS A 34 26.75 7.52 1.92
N GLY A 35 26.38 7.41 0.64
CA GLY A 35 26.90 8.26 -0.44
C GLY A 35 28.33 7.94 -0.87
N LYS A 36 29.00 6.96 -0.26
CA LYS A 36 30.35 6.56 -0.69
C LYS A 36 30.34 6.09 -2.14
N VAL A 37 31.25 6.63 -2.92
CA VAL A 37 31.54 6.18 -4.29
C VAL A 37 32.81 5.35 -4.26
N GLY A 38 32.79 4.19 -4.92
CA GLY A 38 33.98 3.38 -5.14
C GLY A 38 33.65 1.94 -5.49
N GLU A 39 34.68 1.10 -5.45
CA GLU A 39 34.52 -0.33 -5.63
C GLU A 39 33.95 -0.95 -4.35
N HIS A 40 32.85 -1.68 -4.52
CA HIS A 40 32.19 -2.39 -3.44
C HIS A 40 32.02 -3.85 -3.87
N PRO A 41 32.26 -4.82 -2.97
CA PRO A 41 32.18 -6.24 -3.31
C PRO A 41 30.76 -6.64 -3.73
N ILE A 42 30.68 -7.34 -4.85
CA ILE A 42 29.48 -8.06 -5.28
C ILE A 42 29.40 -9.33 -4.45
N VAL A 43 28.31 -9.49 -3.70
CA VAL A 43 28.11 -10.61 -2.79
C VAL A 43 27.08 -11.62 -3.28
N ASP A 44 26.22 -11.24 -4.23
CA ASP A 44 25.23 -12.13 -4.84
C ASP A 44 24.76 -11.59 -6.21
N ARG A 45 24.07 -12.42 -7.00
CA ARG A 45 23.45 -12.06 -8.29
C ARG A 45 22.00 -12.52 -8.35
N ALA A 46 21.13 -11.69 -8.90
CA ALA A 46 19.71 -11.97 -9.05
C ALA A 46 19.33 -12.25 -10.50
N GLN A 47 18.17 -12.90 -10.70
CA GLN A 47 17.66 -13.22 -12.04
C GLN A 47 16.84 -12.09 -12.66
N ASP A 48 16.14 -11.31 -11.82
CA ASP A 48 15.28 -10.19 -12.19
C ASP A 48 15.22 -9.13 -11.07
N ASP A 49 14.47 -8.06 -11.31
CA ASP A 49 14.28 -6.95 -10.36
C ASP A 49 13.64 -7.39 -9.03
N ALA A 50 12.69 -8.33 -9.08
CA ALA A 50 11.96 -8.79 -7.90
C ALA A 50 12.87 -9.63 -6.99
N ASP A 51 13.63 -10.55 -7.58
CA ASP A 51 14.65 -11.35 -6.90
C ASP A 51 15.76 -10.46 -6.33
N LEU A 52 16.19 -9.42 -7.07
CA LEU A 52 17.19 -8.46 -6.59
C LEU A 52 16.71 -7.74 -5.32
N SER A 53 15.49 -7.20 -5.36
CA SER A 53 14.87 -6.51 -4.23
C SER A 53 14.77 -7.42 -3.01
N ARG A 54 14.31 -8.66 -3.21
CA ARG A 54 14.20 -9.68 -2.16
C ARG A 54 15.56 -9.99 -1.52
N ARG A 55 16.59 -10.25 -2.33
CA ARG A 55 17.95 -10.58 -1.84
C ARG A 55 18.59 -9.44 -1.07
N VAL A 56 18.47 -8.21 -1.58
CA VAL A 56 18.97 -7.01 -0.89
C VAL A 56 18.27 -6.84 0.46
N ALA A 57 16.94 -7.03 0.52
CA ALA A 57 16.19 -6.96 1.77
C ALA A 57 16.67 -8.02 2.78
N LEU A 58 16.77 -9.28 2.37
CA LEU A 58 17.26 -10.37 3.21
C LEU A 58 18.70 -10.14 3.72
N ALA A 59 19.58 -9.64 2.86
CA ALA A 59 20.97 -9.36 3.20
C ALA A 59 21.12 -8.23 4.23
N ASN A 60 20.20 -7.25 4.23
CA ASN A 60 20.16 -6.15 5.19
C ASN A 60 19.50 -6.50 6.54
N VAL A 61 18.84 -7.65 6.65
CA VAL A 61 18.20 -8.07 7.91
C VAL A 61 19.16 -8.89 8.78
N PRO A 62 19.35 -8.51 10.07
CA PRO A 62 20.16 -9.26 11.01
C PRO A 62 19.71 -10.72 11.12
N PRO A 63 20.63 -11.69 11.31
CA PRO A 63 20.31 -13.12 11.35
C PRO A 63 19.20 -13.49 12.33
N GLU A 64 19.14 -12.82 13.49
CA GLU A 64 18.14 -13.01 14.54
C GLU A 64 16.70 -12.68 14.08
N LEU A 65 16.56 -11.84 13.06
CA LEU A 65 15.27 -11.39 12.50
C LEU A 65 14.91 -12.08 11.17
N ARG A 66 15.83 -12.88 10.58
CA ARG A 66 15.63 -13.54 9.28
C ARG A 66 14.50 -14.57 9.30
N ALA A 67 14.33 -15.32 10.40
CA ALA A 67 13.28 -16.33 10.52
C ALA A 67 11.85 -15.74 10.50
N ASN A 68 11.69 -14.48 10.90
CA ASN A 68 10.42 -13.76 10.79
C ASN A 68 10.23 -13.17 9.39
N LEU A 69 11.32 -12.77 8.72
CA LEU A 69 11.28 -12.21 7.38
C LEU A 69 10.93 -13.26 6.32
N ASP A 70 11.51 -14.47 6.36
CA ASP A 70 11.17 -15.52 5.38
C ASP A 70 9.68 -15.91 5.44
N LYS A 71 9.08 -15.94 6.65
CA LYS A 71 7.64 -16.16 6.80
C LYS A 71 6.80 -15.02 6.20
N GLN A 72 7.26 -13.78 6.30
CA GLN A 72 6.59 -12.62 5.69
C GLN A 72 6.84 -12.49 4.17
N LEU A 73 7.96 -13.00 3.67
CA LEU A 73 8.32 -12.98 2.25
C LEU A 73 7.72 -14.15 1.47
N ILE A 74 7.55 -15.33 2.07
CA ILE A 74 6.84 -16.46 1.44
C ILE A 74 5.33 -16.23 1.41
N GLY A 75 4.78 -15.49 2.38
CA GLY A 75 3.40 -14.99 2.32
C GLY A 75 3.18 -13.88 1.28
N ARG A 76 4.23 -13.46 0.56
CA ARG A 76 4.23 -12.31 -0.34
C ARG A 76 3.96 -12.64 -1.81
N ASP A 77 3.94 -13.92 -2.18
CA ASP A 77 3.31 -14.36 -3.43
C ASP A 77 1.77 -14.17 -3.37
N ASN A 78 1.23 -13.96 -2.17
CA ASN A 78 -0.10 -13.45 -1.91
C ASN A 78 -0.06 -12.03 -1.33
N PHE A 79 0.81 -11.15 -1.86
CA PHE A 79 0.30 -9.80 -2.11
C PHE A 79 -0.73 -9.97 -3.24
N GLU A 80 -1.89 -10.53 -2.90
CA GLU A 80 -3.12 -9.89 -3.34
C GLU A 80 -2.86 -8.43 -3.04
N ASP A 81 -2.83 -7.61 -4.08
CA ASP A 81 -3.03 -6.20 -3.90
C ASP A 81 -4.10 -6.10 -2.82
N TYR A 82 -3.76 -5.55 -1.65
CA TYR A 82 -4.76 -4.75 -0.97
C TYR A 82 -5.01 -3.60 -1.96
N GLU A 83 -5.71 -3.91 -3.06
CA GLU A 83 -6.72 -3.03 -3.58
C GLU A 83 -7.39 -2.52 -2.32
N ASN A 84 -7.41 -1.22 -2.18
CA ASN A 84 -8.20 -0.61 -1.14
C ASN A 84 -9.63 -1.12 -1.38
N GLU A 85 -10.03 -2.21 -0.72
CA GLU A 85 -11.41 -2.74 -0.77
C GLU A 85 -12.38 -1.69 -0.22
N GLN A 86 -11.85 -0.67 0.47
CA GLN A 86 -12.58 0.52 0.80
C GLN A 86 -12.80 1.38 -0.44
N PRO A 87 -14.07 1.63 -0.80
CA PRO A 87 -14.37 2.51 -1.92
C PRO A 87 -13.80 3.92 -1.65
N PRO A 88 -13.34 4.63 -2.69
CA PRO A 88 -12.75 5.95 -2.50
C PRO A 88 -13.76 6.90 -1.83
N PRO A 89 -13.34 7.80 -0.92
CA PRO A 89 -14.25 8.64 -0.14
C PRO A 89 -15.27 9.43 -1.00
N ARG A 90 -14.85 9.90 -2.19
CA ARG A 90 -15.73 10.58 -3.14
C ARG A 90 -16.88 9.70 -3.64
N TYR A 91 -16.66 8.40 -3.77
CA TYR A 91 -17.69 7.46 -4.17
C TYR A 91 -18.68 7.20 -3.04
N LEU A 92 -18.20 7.04 -1.81
CA LEU A 92 -19.05 6.93 -0.62
C LEU A 92 -19.95 8.17 -0.42
N LEU A 93 -19.39 9.37 -0.62
CA LEU A 93 -20.17 10.61 -0.60
C LEU A 93 -21.24 10.65 -1.70
N LYS A 94 -20.91 10.17 -2.90
CA LYS A 94 -21.87 10.09 -4.00
C LYS A 94 -23.01 9.11 -3.70
N ILE A 95 -22.74 8.01 -3.01
CA ILE A 95 -23.77 7.07 -2.55
C ILE A 95 -24.73 7.81 -1.62
N LEU A 96 -24.21 8.47 -0.58
CA LEU A 96 -25.04 9.24 0.36
C LEU A 96 -25.87 10.32 -0.33
N SER A 97 -25.27 11.08 -1.25
CA SER A 97 -25.99 12.15 -1.97
C SER A 97 -27.13 11.63 -2.87
N ASN A 98 -27.06 10.38 -3.31
CA ASN A 98 -28.11 9.77 -4.13
C ASN A 98 -29.26 9.19 -3.30
N LEU A 99 -29.09 9.09 -1.98
CA LEU A 99 -30.08 8.54 -1.05
C LEU A 99 -30.88 9.62 -0.32
N ILE A 100 -30.61 10.89 -0.63
CA ILE A 100 -31.35 12.05 -0.12
C ILE A 100 -32.78 11.99 -0.68
N ASP A 101 -33.77 12.07 0.19
CA ASP A 101 -35.17 12.20 -0.20
C ASP A 101 -35.57 13.64 -0.56
N GLU A 102 -36.87 13.87 -0.81
CA GLU A 102 -37.38 15.20 -1.21
C GLU A 102 -37.22 16.24 -0.09
N GLU A 103 -37.13 15.79 1.17
CA GLU A 103 -36.97 16.60 2.36
C GLU A 103 -35.50 16.82 2.76
N GLY A 104 -34.54 16.24 2.03
CA GLY A 104 -33.12 16.36 2.35
C GLY A 104 -32.63 15.34 3.39
N ILE A 105 -33.42 14.32 3.70
CA ILE A 105 -33.15 13.32 4.74
C ILE A 105 -32.60 12.03 4.14
N ILE A 106 -31.66 11.42 4.86
CA ILE A 106 -31.11 10.09 4.59
C ILE A 106 -31.52 9.15 5.72
N GLU A 107 -32.01 7.97 5.38
CA GLU A 107 -32.38 6.90 6.31
C GLU A 107 -31.29 5.82 6.35
N LEU A 108 -30.98 5.29 7.55
CA LEU A 108 -29.91 4.31 7.74
C LEU A 108 -30.17 3.03 6.95
N GLU A 109 -31.43 2.59 6.92
CA GLU A 109 -31.89 1.39 6.24
C GLU A 109 -31.68 1.48 4.71
N LYS A 110 -31.85 2.69 4.15
CA LYS A 110 -31.57 2.95 2.72
C LYS A 110 -30.07 2.89 2.43
N VAL A 111 -29.23 3.41 3.35
CA VAL A 111 -27.77 3.31 3.23
C VAL A 111 -27.31 1.86 3.31
N ASP A 112 -27.83 1.09 4.27
CA ASP A 112 -27.49 -0.33 4.44
C ASP A 112 -27.88 -1.16 3.21
N ALA A 113 -29.10 -0.97 2.70
CA ALA A 113 -29.57 -1.63 1.49
C ALA A 113 -28.71 -1.29 0.26
N GLU A 114 -28.29 -0.03 0.11
CA GLU A 114 -27.49 0.40 -1.03
C GLU A 114 -26.04 -0.10 -0.94
N LEU A 115 -25.43 -0.10 0.25
CA LEU A 115 -24.10 -0.69 0.47
C LEU A 115 -24.12 -2.20 0.19
N PHE A 116 -25.15 -2.91 0.67
CA PHE A 116 -25.36 -4.32 0.36
C PHE A 116 -25.51 -4.57 -1.15
N ARG A 117 -26.32 -3.75 -1.83
CA ARG A 117 -26.52 -3.82 -3.30
C ARG A 117 -25.23 -3.61 -4.08
N LEU A 118 -24.34 -2.76 -3.59
CA LEU A 118 -23.04 -2.45 -4.18
C LEU A 118 -21.93 -3.41 -3.73
N ALA A 119 -22.23 -4.40 -2.90
CA ALA A 119 -21.29 -5.33 -2.29
C ALA A 119 -20.15 -4.62 -1.50
N ILE A 120 -20.48 -3.48 -0.86
CA ILE A 120 -19.55 -2.72 -0.02
C ILE A 120 -19.74 -3.19 1.42
N ASN A 121 -18.75 -3.90 1.96
CA ASN A 121 -18.80 -4.41 3.33
C ASN A 121 -18.08 -3.49 4.33
N THR A 122 -17.20 -2.62 3.86
CA THR A 122 -16.45 -1.67 4.71
C THR A 122 -16.33 -0.30 4.02
N PRO A 123 -16.79 0.80 4.63
CA PRO A 123 -17.50 0.87 5.93
C PRO A 123 -18.91 0.24 5.86
N ASN A 124 -19.45 -0.16 7.02
CA ASN A 124 -20.88 -0.47 7.13
C ASN A 124 -21.71 0.83 7.17
N ALA A 125 -23.05 0.72 7.12
CA ALA A 125 -23.93 1.89 7.07
C ALA A 125 -23.76 2.83 8.27
N GLN A 126 -23.63 2.28 9.49
CA GLN A 126 -23.46 3.08 10.70
C GLN A 126 -22.11 3.81 10.70
N ASP A 127 -21.03 3.11 10.36
CA ASP A 127 -19.68 3.69 10.25
C ASP A 127 -19.64 4.84 9.24
N LEU A 128 -20.31 4.67 8.09
CA LEU A 128 -20.37 5.68 7.04
C LEU A 128 -21.13 6.92 7.50
N ILE A 129 -22.27 6.73 8.18
CA ILE A 129 -23.07 7.81 8.75
C ILE A 129 -22.30 8.55 9.85
N ASP A 130 -21.67 7.83 10.78
CA ASP A 130 -20.90 8.42 11.88
C ASP A 130 -19.71 9.23 11.34
N MET A 131 -19.04 8.70 10.31
CA MET A 131 -17.98 9.41 9.63
C MET A 131 -18.49 10.71 9.00
N ALA A 132 -19.62 10.68 8.29
CA ALA A 132 -20.19 11.87 7.65
C ALA A 132 -20.73 12.89 8.67
N GLU A 133 -21.32 12.44 9.78
CA GLU A 133 -21.76 13.28 10.91
C GLU A 133 -20.55 13.97 11.57
N SER A 134 -19.45 13.23 11.82
CA SER A 134 -18.22 13.78 12.41
C SER A 134 -17.52 14.83 11.53
N GLN A 135 -17.72 14.75 10.22
CA GLN A 135 -17.19 15.72 9.24
C GLN A 135 -18.13 16.90 9.00
N GLY A 136 -19.29 16.93 9.65
CA GLY A 136 -20.27 18.02 9.49
C GLY A 136 -21.02 17.99 8.16
N LEU A 137 -21.08 16.84 7.49
CA LEU A 137 -21.85 16.65 6.25
C LEU A 137 -23.29 16.22 6.52
N LEU A 138 -23.52 15.59 7.67
CA LEU A 138 -24.82 15.14 8.14
C LEU A 138 -25.14 15.73 9.50
N MET A 139 -26.43 15.95 9.76
CA MET A 139 -26.95 16.29 11.08
C MET A 139 -28.11 15.37 11.43
N ARG A 140 -28.07 14.78 12.62
CA ARG A 140 -29.17 13.92 13.10
C ARG A 140 -30.48 14.69 13.17
N HIS A 141 -31.52 14.15 12.54
CA HIS A 141 -32.85 14.77 12.52
C HIS A 141 -33.71 14.22 13.66
N SER A 142 -34.51 15.10 14.28
CA SER A 142 -35.28 14.77 15.50
C SER A 142 -36.34 13.68 15.31
N LEU A 143 -36.82 13.50 14.08
CA LEU A 143 -37.82 12.48 13.72
C LEU A 143 -37.21 11.16 13.23
N GLY A 144 -35.88 11.03 13.34
CA GLY A 144 -35.12 9.93 12.73
C GLY A 144 -34.47 10.36 11.41
N GLY A 145 -33.43 9.61 11.02
CA GLY A 145 -32.62 9.93 9.84
C GLY A 145 -31.60 11.05 10.05
N TRP A 146 -30.93 11.43 8.97
CA TRP A 146 -29.89 12.47 8.94
C TRP A 146 -30.17 13.47 7.84
N LEU A 147 -30.20 14.75 8.20
CA LEU A 147 -30.28 15.89 7.29
C LEU A 147 -28.93 16.07 6.59
N TRP A 148 -28.98 16.17 5.27
CA TRP A 148 -27.82 16.48 4.43
C TRP A 148 -27.45 17.97 4.49
N LEU A 149 -26.16 18.27 4.68
CA LEU A 149 -25.65 19.64 4.81
C LEU A 149 -24.71 20.09 3.67
N GLY A 150 -24.34 19.21 2.73
CA GLY A 150 -23.27 19.43 1.74
C GLY A 150 -23.63 19.17 0.29
#